data_AF-A0A2E8SR60-F1
#
_entry.id   AF-A0A2E8SR60-F1
#
_cell.length_a   1.000
_cell.length_b   1.000
_cell.length_c   1.000
_cell.angle_alpha   90.00
_cell.angle_beta   90.00
_cell.angle_gamma   90.00
#
_symmetry.space_group_name_H-M   'P 1'
#
loop_
_entity.id
_entity.type
_entity.pdbx_description
1 polymer ?
#
loop_
_entity_poly.entity_id
_entity_poly.type
_entity_poly.pdbx_seq_one_letter_code
_entity_poly.pdbx_strand_id
1 'polypeptide(L)'
;MNKFILLVAASLMAFNVSGEEKSKKGKGAKINPAYKQLLADLKLTDEQKPKFQALQKEQSAFIAEQKKRSAEEKKAAGQPFYKARTAKIKELFNQDQLKIWWKYQAQQRAARQKKSQ
;
A
#
# COMPACT_ATOMS: atom_id res chain seq x y z
N MET A 1 27.94 -12.90 -29.75
CA MET A 1 26.85 -13.03 -30.74
C MET A 1 26.18 -14.37 -30.52
N ASN A 2 24.85 -14.47 -30.70
CA ASN A 2 23.95 -15.64 -30.58
C ASN A 2 23.18 -15.76 -29.24
N LYS A 3 21.84 -15.86 -29.14
CA LYS A 3 20.71 -15.90 -30.12
C LYS A 3 19.43 -15.47 -29.37
N PHE A 4 18.73 -14.43 -29.84
CA PHE A 4 17.32 -14.23 -29.49
C PHE A 4 16.50 -14.72 -30.67
N ILE A 5 15.78 -15.83 -30.51
CA ILE A 5 14.71 -16.22 -31.43
C ILE A 5 13.40 -16.16 -30.65
N LEU A 6 12.57 -15.28 -31.16
CA LEU A 6 11.24 -14.89 -30.77
C LEU A 6 10.26 -15.94 -31.34
N LEU A 7 9.38 -16.50 -30.50
CA LEU A 7 8.23 -17.27 -30.98
C LEU A 7 7.02 -16.93 -30.12
N VAL A 8 6.19 -16.05 -30.68
CA VAL A 8 4.82 -15.75 -30.24
C VAL A 8 3.95 -16.93 -30.65
N ALA A 9 3.20 -17.48 -29.71
CA ALA A 9 2.05 -18.34 -29.99
C ALA A 9 0.83 -17.76 -29.28
N ALA A 10 0.02 -17.03 -30.05
CA ALA A 10 -1.34 -16.69 -29.71
C ALA A 10 -2.20 -17.95 -29.87
N SER A 11 -2.89 -18.36 -28.80
CA SER A 11 -4.04 -19.25 -28.91
C SER A 11 -5.18 -18.67 -28.08
N LEU A 12 -6.11 -18.03 -28.80
CA LEU A 12 -7.47 -17.78 -28.35
C LEU A 12 -8.20 -19.14 -28.37
N MET A 13 -8.61 -19.64 -27.22
CA MET A 13 -9.77 -20.51 -27.12
C MET A 13 -10.66 -20.03 -26.00
N ALA A 14 -11.78 -19.43 -26.40
CA ALA A 14 -12.94 -19.25 -25.57
C ALA A 14 -13.59 -20.62 -25.32
N PHE A 15 -13.68 -21.02 -24.06
CA PHE A 15 -14.74 -21.91 -23.58
C PHE A 15 -15.52 -21.15 -22.51
N ASN A 16 -16.74 -20.77 -22.86
CA ASN A 16 -17.80 -20.53 -21.90
C ASN A 16 -18.03 -21.84 -21.14
N VAL A 17 -17.76 -21.85 -19.84
CA VAL A 17 -18.50 -22.72 -18.93
C VAL A 17 -19.27 -21.81 -17.98
N SER A 18 -20.58 -21.78 -18.18
CA SER A 18 -21.51 -21.33 -17.15
C SER A 18 -21.38 -22.32 -15.99
N GLY A 19 -20.66 -21.90 -14.97
CA GLY A 19 -20.69 -22.47 -13.64
C GLY A 19 -21.22 -21.41 -12.70
N GLU A 20 -22.53 -21.39 -12.50
CA GLU A 20 -23.12 -20.74 -11.34
C GLU A 20 -22.62 -21.47 -10.09
N GLU A 21 -21.47 -21.05 -9.57
CA GLU A 21 -21.03 -21.44 -8.23
C GLU A 21 -20.66 -20.18 -7.46
N LYS A 22 -21.69 -19.69 -6.75
CA LYS A 22 -21.62 -18.89 -5.54
C LYS A 22 -20.49 -17.87 -5.53
N SER A 23 -20.89 -16.63 -5.74
CA SER A 23 -20.21 -15.44 -5.25
C SER A 23 -19.71 -15.65 -3.81
N LYS A 24 -18.49 -16.20 -3.67
CA LYS A 24 -17.66 -16.01 -2.50
C LYS A 24 -17.31 -14.54 -2.54
N LYS A 25 -18.25 -13.74 -2.01
CA LYS A 25 -18.04 -12.39 -1.49
C LYS A 25 -16.90 -12.54 -0.48
N GLY A 26 -15.68 -12.52 -1.01
CA GLY A 26 -14.47 -12.72 -0.25
C GLY A 26 -14.54 -11.73 0.89
N LYS A 27 -14.53 -12.25 2.12
CA LYS A 27 -14.62 -11.49 3.37
C LYS A 27 -13.89 -10.17 3.17
N GLY A 28 -14.64 -9.09 2.93
CA GLY A 28 -14.07 -7.80 2.58
C GLY A 28 -13.04 -7.49 3.65
N ALA A 29 -11.77 -7.38 3.25
CA ALA A 29 -10.66 -7.29 4.19
C ALA A 29 -11.02 -6.21 5.21
N LYS A 30 -11.36 -6.62 6.44
CA LYS A 30 -11.85 -5.70 7.46
C LYS A 30 -10.75 -4.67 7.65
N ILE A 31 -11.02 -3.43 7.24
CA ILE A 31 -10.09 -2.33 7.43
C ILE A 31 -9.71 -2.32 8.91
N ASN A 32 -8.41 -2.28 9.20
CA ASN A 32 -7.92 -2.26 10.57
C ASN A 32 -8.66 -1.15 11.34
N PRO A 33 -9.31 -1.45 12.48
CA PRO A 33 -10.11 -0.48 13.22
C PRO A 33 -9.30 0.77 13.60
N ALA A 34 -8.01 0.63 13.93
CA ALA A 34 -7.14 1.77 14.20
C ALA A 34 -6.93 2.66 12.97
N TYR A 35 -6.90 2.08 11.77
CA TYR A 35 -6.82 2.84 10.52
C TYR A 35 -8.15 3.50 10.17
N LYS A 36 -9.28 2.84 10.43
CA LYS A 36 -10.61 3.44 10.27
C LYS A 36 -10.76 4.67 11.18
N GLN A 37 -10.33 4.56 12.44
CA GLN A 37 -10.32 5.67 13.38
C GLN A 37 -9.44 6.82 12.89
N LEU A 38 -8.22 6.51 12.43
CA LEU A 38 -7.32 7.52 11.85
C LEU A 38 -7.96 8.32 10.72
N LEU A 39 -8.66 7.65 9.79
CA LEU A 39 -9.32 8.35 8.68
C LEU A 39 -10.44 9.29 9.16
N ALA A 40 -11.17 8.89 10.21
CA ALA A 40 -12.20 9.72 10.82
C ALA A 40 -11.58 10.94 11.53
N ASP A 41 -10.48 10.73 12.26
CA ASP A 41 -9.79 11.78 13.00
C ASP A 41 -9.09 12.78 12.08
N LEU A 42 -8.51 12.32 10.96
CA LEU A 42 -7.85 13.17 9.97
C LEU A 42 -8.80 14.14 9.27
N LYS A 43 -10.10 13.83 9.22
CA LYS A 43 -11.14 14.66 8.57
C LYS A 43 -10.67 15.23 7.22
N LEU A 44 -10.14 14.37 6.36
CA LEU A 44 -9.54 14.78 5.10
C LEU A 44 -10.57 15.52 4.24
N THR A 45 -10.18 16.64 3.64
CA THR A 45 -11.02 17.35 2.67
C THR A 45 -11.20 16.52 1.40
N ASP A 46 -12.18 16.88 0.58
CA ASP A 46 -12.43 16.17 -0.68
C ASP A 46 -11.27 16.30 -1.68
N GLU A 47 -10.46 17.35 -1.57
CA GLU A 47 -9.22 17.50 -2.33
C GLU A 47 -8.07 16.66 -1.76
N GLN A 48 -8.03 16.48 -0.44
CA GLN A 48 -6.98 15.71 0.24
C GLN A 48 -7.20 14.19 0.11
N LYS A 49 -8.44 13.73 0.16
CA LYS A 49 -8.82 12.31 0.07
C LYS A 49 -8.18 11.59 -1.12
N PRO A 50 -8.33 12.03 -2.39
CA PRO A 50 -7.76 11.32 -3.53
C PRO A 50 -6.23 11.33 -3.51
N LYS A 51 -5.60 12.45 -3.11
CA LYS A 51 -4.14 12.55 -2.95
C LYS A 51 -3.62 11.59 -1.88
N PHE A 52 -4.32 11.50 -0.75
CA PHE A 52 -3.97 10.57 0.31
C PHE A 52 -4.15 9.11 -0.11
N GLN A 53 -5.23 8.79 -0.81
CA GLN A 53 -5.45 7.44 -1.37
C GLN A 53 -4.35 7.05 -2.36
N ALA A 54 -3.91 7.97 -3.22
CA ALA A 54 -2.77 7.74 -4.11
C ALA A 54 -1.50 7.40 -3.32
N LEU A 55 -1.20 8.13 -2.24
CA LEU A 55 -0.07 7.82 -1.35
C LEU A 55 -0.18 6.43 -0.68
N GLN A 56 -1.39 5.94 -0.41
CA GLN A 56 -1.59 4.58 0.11
C GLN A 56 -1.35 3.52 -0.96
N LYS A 57 -1.76 3.78 -2.20
CA LYS A 57 -1.50 2.89 -3.33
C LYS A 57 0.00 2.81 -3.62
N GLU A 58 0.70 3.95 -3.66
CA GLU A 58 2.17 4.02 -3.79
C GLU A 58 2.87 3.19 -2.69
N GLN A 59 2.46 3.38 -1.44
CA GLN A 59 3.00 2.61 -0.31
C GLN A 59 2.75 1.11 -0.46
N SER A 60 1.55 0.71 -0.88
CA SER A 60 1.19 -0.70 -1.03
C SER A 60 2.00 -1.37 -2.15
N ALA A 61 2.15 -0.69 -3.28
CA ALA A 61 3.00 -1.13 -4.39
C ALA A 61 4.47 -1.25 -3.94
N PHE A 62 4.98 -0.24 -3.24
CA PHE A 62 6.33 -0.27 -2.69
C PHE A 62 6.55 -1.44 -1.73
N ILE A 63 5.60 -1.74 -0.84
CA ILE A 63 5.70 -2.88 0.08
C ILE A 63 5.63 -4.21 -0.69
N ALA A 64 4.77 -4.32 -1.70
CA ALA A 64 4.69 -5.52 -2.53
C ALA A 64 6.02 -5.78 -3.25
N GLU A 65 6.68 -4.73 -3.74
CA GLU A 65 7.99 -4.84 -4.38
C GLU A 65 9.10 -5.14 -3.37
N GLN A 66 9.06 -4.49 -2.20
CA GLN A 66 9.98 -4.78 -1.11
C GLN A 66 9.92 -6.26 -0.71
N LYS A 67 8.76 -6.92 -0.71
CA LYS A 67 8.66 -8.35 -0.35
C LYS A 67 9.53 -9.26 -1.22
N LYS A 68 9.80 -8.87 -2.48
CA LYS A 68 10.64 -9.63 -3.42
C LYS A 68 12.14 -9.38 -3.25
N ARG A 69 12.53 -8.33 -2.51
CA ARG A 69 13.92 -7.90 -2.34
C ARG A 69 14.61 -8.59 -1.16
N SER A 70 15.94 -8.66 -1.24
CA SER A 70 16.81 -9.03 -0.12
C SER A 70 16.76 -8.01 1.02
N ALA A 71 17.33 -8.34 2.18
CA ALA A 71 17.34 -7.45 3.35
C ALA A 71 18.14 -6.14 3.09
N GLU A 72 19.26 -6.24 2.37
CA GLU A 72 20.11 -5.09 2.03
C GLU A 72 19.44 -4.15 1.05
N GLU A 73 18.85 -4.70 -0.02
CA GLU A 73 18.07 -3.93 -0.99
C GLU A 73 16.85 -3.26 -0.34
N LYS A 74 16.21 -3.95 0.62
CA LYS A 74 15.11 -3.35 1.40
C LYS A 74 15.55 -2.12 2.16
N LYS A 75 16.74 -2.16 2.76
CA LYS A 75 17.31 -1.05 3.53
C LYS A 75 17.68 0.10 2.60
N ALA A 76 18.33 -0.18 1.47
CA ALA A 76 18.73 0.82 0.48
C ALA A 76 17.53 1.52 -0.17
N ALA A 77 16.52 0.77 -0.62
CA ALA A 77 15.34 1.33 -1.27
C ALA A 77 14.33 1.95 -0.27
N GLY A 78 14.35 1.51 0.99
CA GLY A 78 13.43 1.94 2.04
C GLY A 78 13.57 3.41 2.42
N GLN A 79 14.78 3.82 2.80
CA GLN A 79 15.07 5.18 3.25
C GLN A 79 14.57 6.29 2.31
N PRO A 80 14.97 6.30 1.01
CA PRO A 80 14.56 7.36 0.09
C PRO A 80 13.05 7.40 -0.11
N PHE A 81 12.41 6.22 -0.22
CA PHE A 81 10.95 6.13 -0.38
C PHE A 81 10.20 6.74 0.81
N TYR A 82 10.56 6.35 2.04
CA TYR A 82 9.89 6.87 3.24
C TYR A 82 10.15 8.36 3.47
N LYS A 83 11.33 8.88 3.10
CA LYS A 83 11.63 10.31 3.14
C LYS A 83 10.72 11.09 2.17
N ALA A 84 10.65 10.66 0.92
CA ALA A 84 9.79 11.27 -0.10
C ALA A 84 8.31 11.23 0.31
N ARG A 85 7.83 10.08 0.79
CA ARG A 85 6.45 9.94 1.26
C ARG A 85 6.15 10.86 2.45
N THR A 86 7.10 11.03 3.37
CA THR A 86 6.92 11.93 4.52
C THR A 86 6.81 13.39 4.08
N ALA A 87 7.58 13.82 3.08
CA ALA A 87 7.45 15.15 2.49
C ALA A 87 6.06 15.36 1.87
N LYS A 88 5.60 14.43 1.03
CA LYS A 88 4.26 14.48 0.43
C LYS A 88 3.14 14.55 1.49
N ILE A 89 3.28 13.84 2.62
CA ILE A 89 2.31 13.93 3.72
C ILE A 89 2.34 15.30 4.41
N LYS A 90 3.52 15.89 4.63
CA LYS A 90 3.67 17.23 5.22
C LYS A 90 3.06 18.32 4.34
N GLU A 91 3.15 18.18 3.03
CA GLU A 91 2.52 19.09 2.08
C GLU A 91 1.01 18.89 2.00
N LEU A 92 0.55 17.63 2.11
CA LEU A 92 -0.85 17.29 1.99
C LEU A 92 -1.68 17.68 3.22
N PHE A 93 -1.11 17.54 4.41
CA PHE A 93 -1.81 17.71 5.68
C PHE A 93 -1.50 19.05 6.33
N ASN A 94 -2.50 19.61 7.02
CA ASN A 94 -2.27 20.74 7.91
C ASN A 94 -1.62 20.30 9.23
N GLN A 95 -1.28 21.26 10.10
CA GLN A 95 -0.56 20.98 11.35
C GLN A 95 -1.31 20.04 12.29
N ASP A 96 -2.64 20.15 12.40
CA ASP A 96 -3.42 19.30 13.30
C ASP A 96 -3.58 17.89 12.77
N GLN A 97 -3.78 17.74 11.46
CA GLN A 97 -3.77 16.45 10.78
C GLN A 97 -2.41 15.76 10.91
N LEU A 98 -1.31 16.51 10.82
CA LEU A 98 0.03 15.97 11.02
C LEU A 98 0.26 15.44 12.43
N LYS A 99 -0.22 16.14 13.47
CA LYS A 99 -0.16 15.63 14.86
C LYS A 99 -0.86 14.28 14.99
N ILE A 100 -2.06 14.16 14.42
CA ILE A 100 -2.84 12.90 14.42
C ILE A 100 -2.07 11.80 13.67
N TRP A 101 -1.56 12.13 12.48
CA TRP A 101 -0.80 11.19 11.65
C TRP A 101 0.45 10.66 12.37
N TRP A 102 1.24 11.54 12.98
CA TRP A 102 2.47 11.14 13.70
C TRP A 102 2.16 10.34 14.95
N LYS A 103 1.11 10.70 15.70
CA LYS A 103 0.64 9.91 16.85
C LYS A 103 0.30 8.48 16.43
N TYR A 104 -0.46 8.32 15.33
CA TYR A 104 -0.75 7.01 14.79
C TYR A 104 0.52 6.26 14.37
N GLN A 105 1.46 6.90 13.66
CA GLN A 105 2.71 6.24 13.29
C GLN A 105 3.54 5.78 14.50
N ALA A 106 3.60 6.59 15.56
CA ALA A 106 4.29 6.23 16.79
C ALA A 106 3.65 5.01 17.47
N GLN A 107 2.31 4.98 17.57
CA GLN A 107 1.57 3.83 18.11
C GLN A 107 1.85 2.56 17.30
N GLN A 108 1.84 2.64 15.97
CA GLN A 108 2.12 1.50 15.11
C GLN A 108 3.57 1.00 15.23
N ARG A 109 4.54 1.90 15.48
CA ARG A 109 5.93 1.51 15.75
C ARG A 109 6.05 0.80 17.09
N ALA A 110 5.47 1.37 18.16
CA ALA A 110 5.47 0.76 19.49
C ALA A 110 4.81 -0.62 19.49
N ALA A 111 3.68 -0.78 18.78
CA ALA A 111 3.00 -2.06 18.63
C ALA A 111 3.83 -3.13 17.90
N ARG A 112 4.71 -2.72 16.96
CA ARG A 112 5.65 -3.64 16.30
C ARG A 112 6.80 -4.03 17.22
N GLN A 113 7.34 -3.07 17.97
CA GLN A 113 8.42 -3.32 18.93
C GLN A 113 7.99 -4.32 20.02
N LYS A 114 6.78 -4.17 20.57
CA LYS A 114 6.22 -5.12 21.54
C LYS A 114 6.01 -6.55 21.00
N LYS A 115 5.96 -6.72 19.68
CA LYS A 115 5.82 -8.04 19.03
C LYS A 115 7.17 -8.67 18.65
N SER A 116 8.25 -7.87 18.67
CA SER A 116 9.60 -8.31 18.36
C SER A 116 10.47 -8.49 19.60
N GLN A 117 9.92 -8.19 20.78
CA GLN A 117 10.50 -8.43 22.10
C GLN A 117 9.88 -9.71 22.67
#